data_AF-A0A7C0W141-F1
#
_entry.id   AF-A0A7C0W141-F1
#
_cell.length_a   1.000
_cell.length_b   1.000
_cell.length_c   1.000
_cell.angle_alpha   90.00
_cell.angle_beta   90.00
_cell.angle_gamma   90.00
#
_symmetry.space_group_name_H-M   'P 1'
#
loop_
_entity.id
_entity.type
_entity.pdbx_description
1 polymer ?
#
loop_
_entity_poly.entity_id
_entity_poly.type
_entity_poly.pdbx_seq_one_letter_code
_entity_poly.pdbx_strand_id
1 'polypeptide(L)'
;MRITPMDIEQQEFSRSFRGYNEEEVDDFLDKIVKDYEELINENNKLNEEIERMKERLKEYSEIEETLRSALLNAQKSAEEMKKKVENEAKMIIEKAKMEAEMIKQQASQKGDEIKNEIDNLRRYKFIFKERLKSMLNLYLNMIETEEFEEQGGYEFTKKSTNDIKIDEAKVEKNLKGLDEEVPKNG
;
A
#
# COMPACT_ATOMS: atom_id res chain seq x y z
N MET A 1 63.24 -22.89 -32.88
CA MET A 1 64.51 -23.28 -32.22
C MET A 1 65.19 -22.00 -31.78
N ARG A 2 65.34 -21.78 -30.48
CA ARG A 2 66.17 -20.70 -29.94
C ARG A 2 67.41 -21.36 -29.35
N ILE A 3 68.57 -20.81 -29.67
CA ILE A 3 69.84 -21.19 -29.08
C ILE A 3 69.72 -20.92 -27.58
N THR A 4 70.06 -21.90 -26.74
CA THR A 4 70.12 -21.72 -25.29
C THR A 4 71.48 -21.17 -24.88
N PRO A 5 71.61 -20.52 -23.71
CA PRO A 5 72.92 -20.11 -23.20
C PRO A 5 73.93 -21.27 -23.17
N MET A 6 73.46 -22.47 -22.80
CA MET A 6 74.24 -23.71 -22.82
C MET A 6 74.71 -24.10 -24.23
N ASP A 7 73.89 -23.88 -25.25
CA ASP A 7 74.27 -24.15 -26.65
C ASP A 7 75.34 -23.18 -27.15
N ILE A 8 75.40 -21.95 -26.60
CA ILE A 8 76.44 -20.95 -26.93
C ILE A 8 77.77 -21.36 -26.28
N GLU A 9 77.73 -21.80 -25.02
CA GLU A 9 78.90 -22.21 -24.25
C GLU A 9 79.54 -23.50 -24.79
N GLN A 10 78.73 -24.42 -25.34
CA GLN A 10 79.20 -25.69 -25.93
C GLN A 10 79.54 -25.59 -27.43
N GLN A 11 79.45 -24.39 -28.03
CA GLN A 11 79.64 -24.23 -29.46
C GLN A 11 81.13 -24.33 -29.85
N GLU A 12 81.49 -25.39 -30.58
CA GLU A 12 82.82 -25.52 -31.17
C GLU A 12 82.87 -24.89 -32.58
N PHE A 13 83.96 -24.16 -32.87
CA PHE A 13 84.23 -23.56 -34.19
C PHE A 13 85.40 -24.28 -34.88
N SER A 14 85.32 -24.41 -36.21
CA SER A 14 86.40 -25.02 -37.00
C SER A 14 87.55 -24.03 -37.28
N ARG A 15 88.79 -24.53 -37.20
CA ARG A 15 90.00 -23.71 -37.41
C ARG A 15 90.26 -23.47 -38.91
N SER A 16 90.67 -22.25 -39.27
CA SER A 16 91.00 -21.84 -40.64
C SER A 16 92.32 -21.04 -40.67
N PHE A 17 93.05 -21.08 -41.80
CA PHE A 17 94.39 -20.49 -41.98
C PHE A 17 94.44 -18.96 -41.77
N ARG A 18 93.29 -18.29 -41.73
CA ARG A 18 93.09 -16.90 -41.28
C ARG A 18 91.75 -16.78 -40.54
N GLY A 19 91.71 -17.17 -39.27
CA GLY A 19 90.53 -17.09 -38.39
C GLY A 19 90.59 -15.94 -37.39
N TYR A 20 89.50 -15.75 -36.64
CA TYR A 20 89.47 -14.90 -35.45
C TYR A 20 90.34 -15.50 -34.33
N ASN A 21 90.76 -14.65 -33.39
CA ASN A 21 91.47 -15.12 -32.20
C ASN A 21 90.51 -15.88 -31.28
N GLU A 22 90.81 -17.14 -30.97
CA GLU A 22 89.97 -18.00 -30.13
C GLU A 22 89.70 -17.35 -28.75
N GLU A 23 90.73 -16.78 -28.11
CA GLU A 23 90.63 -16.20 -26.77
C GLU A 23 89.72 -14.96 -26.73
N GLU A 24 89.79 -14.09 -27.76
CA GLU A 24 88.90 -12.93 -27.86
C GLU A 24 87.45 -13.31 -28.21
N VAL A 25 87.26 -14.40 -28.95
CA VAL A 25 85.93 -14.93 -29.30
C VAL A 25 85.29 -15.57 -28.08
N ASP A 26 86.04 -16.35 -27.28
CA ASP A 26 85.54 -16.96 -26.04
C ASP A 26 85.13 -15.88 -25.02
N ASP A 27 85.97 -14.87 -24.78
CA ASP A 27 85.65 -13.72 -23.91
C ASP A 27 84.39 -12.95 -24.36
N PHE A 28 84.10 -12.95 -25.65
CA PHE A 28 82.90 -12.32 -26.21
C PHE A 28 81.67 -13.23 -26.07
N LEU A 29 81.83 -14.54 -26.28
CA LEU A 29 80.77 -15.54 -26.09
C LEU A 29 80.34 -15.61 -24.62
N ASP A 30 81.25 -15.51 -23.66
CA ASP A 30 80.93 -15.44 -22.22
C ASP A 30 80.01 -14.26 -21.88
N LYS A 31 80.28 -13.08 -22.48
CA LYS A 31 79.43 -11.90 -22.32
C LYS A 31 78.05 -12.11 -22.95
N ILE A 32 78.01 -12.72 -24.14
CA ILE A 32 76.76 -13.06 -24.81
C ILE A 32 75.94 -14.04 -23.97
N VAL A 33 76.56 -15.11 -23.44
CA VAL A 33 75.89 -16.10 -22.59
C VAL A 33 75.20 -15.40 -21.42
N LYS A 34 75.92 -14.54 -20.71
CA LYS A 34 75.38 -13.79 -19.57
C LYS A 34 74.22 -12.87 -19.96
N ASP A 35 74.39 -12.07 -21.02
CA ASP A 35 73.33 -11.18 -21.50
C ASP A 35 72.09 -11.99 -21.94
N TYR A 36 72.30 -13.16 -22.56
CA TYR A 36 71.22 -14.04 -23.01
C TYR A 36 70.46 -14.67 -21.84
N GLU A 37 71.15 -15.07 -20.77
CA GLU A 37 70.54 -15.53 -19.53
C GLU A 37 69.69 -14.46 -18.86
N GLU A 38 70.21 -13.23 -18.78
CA GLU A 38 69.46 -12.08 -18.25
C GLU A 38 68.19 -11.83 -19.08
N LEU A 39 68.31 -11.87 -20.41
CA LEU A 39 67.20 -11.65 -21.33
C LEU A 39 66.11 -12.74 -21.23
N ILE A 40 66.52 -14.00 -21.07
CA ILE A 40 65.57 -15.12 -20.85
C ILE A 40 64.85 -14.96 -19.51
N ASN A 41 65.57 -14.61 -18.45
CA ASN A 41 64.98 -14.38 -17.13
C ASN A 41 64.00 -13.22 -17.14
N GLU A 42 64.35 -12.11 -17.79
CA GLU A 42 63.45 -10.96 -17.95
C GLU A 42 62.21 -11.33 -18.79
N ASN A 43 62.40 -12.07 -19.89
CA ASN A 43 61.29 -12.53 -20.72
C ASN A 43 60.31 -13.42 -19.92
N ASN A 44 60.84 -14.34 -19.11
CA ASN A 44 60.02 -15.20 -18.25
C ASN A 44 59.25 -14.37 -17.21
N LYS A 45 59.90 -13.41 -16.54
CA LYS A 45 59.24 -12.50 -15.58
C LYS A 45 58.12 -11.70 -16.24
N LEU A 46 58.38 -11.13 -17.41
CA LEU A 46 57.39 -10.37 -18.18
C LEU A 46 56.21 -11.26 -18.62
N ASN A 47 56.48 -12.50 -19.07
CA ASN A 47 55.42 -13.44 -19.44
C ASN A 47 54.55 -13.80 -18.22
N GLU A 48 55.15 -14.05 -17.06
CA GLU A 48 54.38 -14.28 -15.84
C GLU A 48 53.54 -13.06 -15.43
N GLU A 49 54.08 -11.85 -15.57
CA GLU A 49 53.34 -10.63 -15.28
C GLU A 49 52.17 -10.43 -16.26
N ILE A 50 52.37 -10.72 -17.55
CA ILE A 50 51.32 -10.69 -18.56
C ILE A 50 50.21 -11.69 -18.22
N GLU A 51 50.55 -12.92 -17.84
CA GLU A 51 49.54 -13.91 -17.44
C GLU A 51 48.78 -13.47 -16.18
N ARG A 52 49.47 -12.94 -15.16
CA ARG A 52 48.81 -12.36 -13.98
C ARG A 52 47.87 -11.21 -14.33
N MET A 53 48.26 -10.33 -15.27
CA MET A 53 47.41 -9.23 -15.72
C MET A 53 46.20 -9.72 -16.51
N LYS A 54 46.36 -10.75 -17.34
CA LYS A 54 45.25 -11.38 -18.09
C LYS A 54 44.23 -12.03 -17.17
N GLU A 55 44.68 -12.73 -16.13
CA GLU A 55 43.80 -13.32 -15.12
C GLU A 55 42.97 -12.24 -14.42
N ARG A 56 43.60 -11.15 -13.97
CA ARG A 56 42.88 -10.02 -13.36
C ARG A 56 41.90 -9.35 -14.30
N LEU A 57 42.27 -9.18 -15.58
CA LEU A 57 41.35 -8.65 -16.60
C LEU A 57 40.12 -9.55 -16.77
N LYS A 58 40.31 -10.87 -16.75
CA LYS A 58 39.21 -11.82 -16.81
C LYS A 58 38.29 -11.70 -15.60
N GLU A 59 38.84 -11.64 -14.39
CA GLU A 59 38.05 -11.42 -13.16
C GLU A 59 37.26 -10.10 -13.23
N TYR A 60 37.88 -9.01 -13.68
CA TYR A 60 37.18 -7.73 -13.84
C TYR A 60 36.06 -7.80 -14.88
N SER A 61 36.27 -8.52 -15.98
CA SER A 61 35.22 -8.73 -16.99
C SER A 61 34.03 -9.50 -16.43
N GLU A 62 34.27 -10.54 -15.62
CA GLU A 62 33.20 -11.33 -14.99
C GLU A 62 32.43 -10.50 -13.95
N ILE A 63 33.13 -9.65 -13.19
CA ILE A 63 32.52 -8.71 -12.25
C ILE A 63 31.68 -7.66 -13.00
N GLU A 64 32.18 -7.11 -14.10
CA GLU A 64 31.46 -6.14 -14.92
C GLU A 64 30.17 -6.73 -15.47
N GLU A 65 30.21 -7.96 -16.00
CA GLU A 65 29.04 -8.65 -16.52
C GLU A 65 28.00 -8.89 -15.41
N THR A 66 28.45 -9.35 -14.25
CA THR A 66 27.59 -9.56 -13.08
C THR A 66 26.95 -8.26 -12.62
N LEU A 67 27.72 -7.18 -12.53
CA LEU A 67 27.23 -5.86 -12.14
C LEU A 67 26.22 -5.31 -13.14
N ARG A 68 26.48 -5.46 -14.44
CA ARG A 68 25.57 -5.05 -15.49
C ARG A 68 24.25 -5.82 -15.44
N SER A 69 24.32 -7.14 -15.20
CA SER A 69 23.13 -7.98 -14.99
C SER A 69 22.34 -7.54 -13.76
N ALA A 70 23.02 -7.30 -12.63
CA ALA A 70 22.39 -6.82 -11.41
C ALA A 70 21.69 -5.46 -11.61
N LEU A 71 22.33 -4.52 -12.31
CA LEU A 71 21.76 -3.22 -12.65
C LEU A 71 20.52 -3.35 -13.54
N LEU A 72 20.57 -4.18 -14.57
CA LEU A 72 19.42 -4.43 -15.45
C LEU A 72 18.25 -5.05 -14.68
N ASN A 73 18.53 -6.01 -13.80
CA ASN A 73 17.50 -6.62 -12.95
C ASN A 73 16.90 -5.61 -11.97
N ALA A 74 17.73 -4.77 -11.35
CA ALA A 74 17.27 -3.71 -10.46
C ALA A 74 16.36 -2.70 -11.20
N GLN A 75 16.75 -2.28 -12.41
CA GLN A 75 15.94 -1.41 -13.26
C GLN A 75 14.59 -2.05 -13.61
N LYS A 76 14.61 -3.30 -14.07
CA LYS A 76 13.39 -4.04 -14.41
C LYS A 76 12.46 -4.19 -13.19
N SER A 77 13.02 -4.56 -12.03
CA SER A 77 12.25 -4.67 -10.80
C SER A 77 11.66 -3.34 -10.34
N ALA A 78 12.41 -2.24 -10.49
CA ALA A 78 11.92 -0.90 -10.16
C ALA A 78 10.77 -0.48 -11.09
N GLU A 79 10.87 -0.79 -12.38
CA GLU A 79 9.83 -0.49 -13.36
C GLU A 79 8.56 -1.33 -13.14
N GLU A 80 8.71 -2.62 -12.84
CA GLU A 80 7.60 -3.50 -12.45
C GLU A 80 6.92 -3.01 -11.16
N MET A 81 7.71 -2.61 -10.15
CA MET A 81 7.19 -2.04 -8.90
C MET A 81 6.42 -0.75 -9.16
N LYS A 82 6.97 0.16 -9.98
CA LYS A 82 6.30 1.41 -10.34
C LYS A 82 4.95 1.14 -11.01
N LYS A 83 4.91 0.24 -12.00
CA LYS A 83 3.68 -0.14 -12.69
C LYS A 83 2.65 -0.76 -11.74
N LYS A 84 3.10 -1.60 -10.81
CA LYS A 84 2.24 -2.21 -9.79
C LYS A 84 1.63 -1.13 -8.88
N VAL A 85 2.44 -0.22 -8.35
CA VAL A 85 1.98 0.89 -7.50
C VAL A 85 1.01 1.80 -8.25
N GLU A 86 1.28 2.13 -9.52
CA GLU A 86 0.37 2.94 -10.34
C GLU A 86 -1.00 2.26 -10.51
N ASN A 87 -1.02 0.95 -10.76
CA ASN A 87 -2.26 0.20 -10.90
C ASN A 87 -3.02 0.08 -9.56
N GLU A 88 -2.31 -0.20 -8.47
CA GLU A 88 -2.90 -0.25 -7.13
C GLU A 88 -3.47 1.11 -6.71
N ALA A 89 -2.74 2.20 -6.94
CA ALA A 89 -3.22 3.55 -6.67
C ALA A 89 -4.49 3.87 -7.46
N LYS A 90 -4.54 3.53 -8.76
CA LYS A 90 -5.74 3.66 -9.59
C LYS A 90 -6.91 2.85 -9.02
N MET A 91 -6.68 1.60 -8.62
CA MET A 91 -7.71 0.75 -8.02
C MET A 91 -8.24 1.32 -6.70
N ILE A 92 -7.36 1.85 -5.85
CA ILE A 92 -7.76 2.48 -4.57
C ILE A 92 -8.62 3.70 -4.84
N ILE A 93 -8.22 4.56 -5.78
CA ILE A 93 -8.97 5.77 -6.14
C ILE A 93 -10.36 5.39 -6.70
N GLU A 94 -10.42 4.41 -7.59
CA GLU A 94 -11.70 3.96 -8.16
C GLU A 94 -12.61 3.34 -7.09
N LYS A 95 -12.09 2.51 -6.20
CA LYS A 95 -12.86 1.96 -5.07
C LYS A 95 -13.39 3.07 -4.15
N ALA A 96 -12.55 4.02 -3.77
CA ALA A 96 -12.94 5.14 -2.92
C ALA A 96 -14.04 5.99 -3.57
N LYS A 97 -13.97 6.22 -4.90
CA LYS A 97 -15.02 6.92 -5.64
C LYS A 97 -16.33 6.13 -5.66
N MET A 98 -16.27 4.82 -5.93
CA MET A 98 -17.46 3.97 -5.94
C MET A 98 -18.14 3.95 -4.57
N GLU A 99 -17.37 3.80 -3.50
CA GLU A 99 -17.88 3.84 -2.12
C GLU A 99 -18.49 5.21 -1.79
N ALA A 100 -17.83 6.30 -2.17
CA ALA A 100 -18.36 7.65 -1.96
C ALA A 100 -19.69 7.88 -2.70
N GLU A 101 -19.80 7.45 -3.96
CA GLU A 101 -21.05 7.54 -4.72
C GLU A 101 -22.15 6.66 -4.11
N MET A 102 -21.81 5.46 -3.65
CA MET A 102 -22.76 4.58 -2.97
C MET A 102 -23.29 5.21 -1.67
N ILE A 103 -22.41 5.77 -0.84
CA ILE A 103 -22.80 6.47 0.40
C ILE A 103 -23.69 7.67 0.08
N LYS A 104 -23.34 8.46 -0.94
CA LYS A 104 -24.13 9.61 -1.37
C LYS A 104 -25.51 9.19 -1.86
N GLN A 105 -25.60 8.11 -2.64
CA GLN A 105 -26.87 7.56 -3.10
C GLN A 105 -27.74 7.08 -1.93
N GLN A 106 -27.16 6.34 -0.98
CA GLN A 106 -27.87 5.89 0.22
C GLN A 106 -28.35 7.06 1.09
N ALA A 107 -27.52 8.08 1.26
CA ALA A 107 -27.89 9.29 2.00
C ALA A 107 -29.03 10.05 1.30
N SER A 108 -29.00 10.15 -0.04
CA SER A 108 -30.08 10.75 -0.82
C SER A 108 -31.38 9.97 -0.67
N GLN A 109 -31.34 8.64 -0.79
CA GLN A 109 -32.51 7.77 -0.64
C GLN A 109 -33.15 7.91 0.74
N LYS A 110 -32.34 7.87 1.82
CA LYS A 110 -32.82 8.12 3.18
C LYS A 110 -33.41 9.52 3.34
N GLY A 111 -32.80 10.52 2.72
CA GLY A 111 -33.32 11.89 2.71
C GLY A 111 -34.72 11.97 2.07
N ASP A 112 -34.91 11.29 0.95
CA ASP A 112 -36.20 11.21 0.26
C ASP A 112 -37.24 10.43 1.07
N GLU A 113 -36.85 9.32 1.71
CA GLU A 113 -37.71 8.55 2.61
C GLU A 113 -38.22 9.40 3.78
N ILE A 114 -37.30 10.08 4.49
CA ILE A 114 -37.64 10.96 5.61
C ILE A 114 -38.56 12.10 5.15
N LYS A 115 -38.28 12.68 3.98
CA LYS A 115 -39.13 13.74 3.41
C LYS A 115 -40.55 13.25 3.15
N ASN A 116 -40.69 12.07 2.55
CA ASN A 116 -41.99 11.46 2.29
C ASN A 116 -42.73 11.14 3.61
N GLU A 117 -42.03 10.67 4.62
CA GLU A 117 -42.61 10.43 5.95
C GLU A 117 -43.09 11.71 6.62
N ILE A 118 -42.31 12.79 6.56
CA ILE A 118 -42.71 14.13 7.04
C ILE A 118 -43.98 14.60 6.34
N ASP A 119 -44.06 14.45 5.01
CA ASP A 119 -45.24 14.87 4.25
C ASP A 119 -46.47 14.01 4.58
N ASN A 120 -46.29 12.71 4.82
CA ASN A 120 -47.36 11.83 5.29
C ASN A 120 -47.84 12.23 6.70
N LEU A 121 -46.94 12.47 7.65
CA LEU A 121 -47.29 12.93 9.00
C LEU A 121 -48.02 14.27 8.99
N ARG A 122 -47.60 15.20 8.13
CA ARG A 122 -48.30 16.48 7.92
C ARG A 122 -49.73 16.27 7.42
N ARG A 123 -49.93 15.37 6.46
CA ARG A 123 -51.27 14.98 5.97
C ARG A 123 -52.11 14.35 7.07
N TYR A 124 -51.55 13.40 7.83
CA TYR A 124 -52.24 12.76 8.94
C TYR A 124 -52.67 13.78 10.01
N LYS A 125 -51.77 14.69 10.39
CA LYS A 125 -52.08 15.79 11.32
C LYS A 125 -53.24 16.65 10.81
N PHE A 126 -53.23 17.02 9.54
CA PHE A 126 -54.30 17.81 8.94
C PHE A 126 -55.64 17.08 8.97
N ILE A 127 -55.67 15.82 8.48
CA ILE A 127 -56.89 15.00 8.47
C ILE A 127 -57.43 14.77 9.88
N PHE A 128 -56.57 14.47 10.85
CA PHE A 128 -56.95 14.29 12.24
C PHE A 128 -57.57 15.57 12.82
N LYS A 129 -56.94 16.72 12.60
CA LYS A 129 -57.45 18.02 13.05
C LYS A 129 -58.84 18.30 12.47
N GLU A 130 -59.04 18.10 11.17
CA GLU A 130 -60.34 18.35 10.54
C GLU A 130 -61.42 17.37 11.04
N ARG A 131 -61.08 16.08 11.23
CA ARG A 131 -62.00 15.09 11.82
C ARG A 131 -62.40 15.46 13.25
N LEU A 132 -61.43 15.86 14.08
CA LEU A 132 -61.68 16.27 15.46
C LEU A 132 -62.60 17.50 15.52
N LYS A 133 -62.33 18.51 14.68
CA LYS A 133 -63.15 19.72 14.58
C LYS A 133 -64.59 19.39 14.19
N SER A 134 -64.78 18.53 13.19
CA SER A 134 -66.13 18.08 12.78
C SER A 134 -66.85 17.32 13.88
N MET A 135 -66.15 16.46 14.63
CA MET A 135 -66.72 15.73 15.76
C MET A 135 -67.16 16.67 16.89
N LEU A 136 -66.33 17.66 17.25
CA LEU A 136 -66.69 18.66 18.26
C LEU A 136 -67.86 19.52 17.83
N ASN A 137 -67.91 19.95 16.56
CA ASN A 137 -69.04 20.70 16.03
C ASN A 137 -70.34 19.87 16.02
N LEU A 138 -70.26 18.57 15.73
CA LEU A 138 -71.41 17.66 15.84
C LEU A 138 -71.95 17.63 17.26
N TYR A 139 -71.09 17.45 18.26
CA TYR A 139 -71.51 17.45 19.67
C TYR A 139 -72.05 18.82 20.13
N LEU A 140 -71.43 19.92 19.69
CA LEU A 140 -71.90 21.27 19.99
C LEU A 140 -73.31 21.47 19.42
N ASN A 141 -73.52 21.12 18.14
CA ASN A 141 -74.84 21.19 17.52
C ASN A 141 -75.86 20.32 18.24
N MET A 142 -75.50 19.12 18.69
CA MET A 142 -76.41 18.27 19.49
C MET A 142 -76.84 18.97 20.77
N ILE A 143 -75.92 19.59 21.50
CA ILE A 143 -76.24 20.35 22.72
C ILE A 143 -77.08 21.60 22.42
N GLU A 144 -76.83 22.27 21.30
CA GLU A 144 -77.58 23.47 20.90
C GLU A 144 -78.96 23.16 20.31
N THR A 145 -79.16 21.96 19.75
CA THR A 145 -80.43 21.52 19.12
C THR A 145 -81.27 20.61 20.01
N GLU A 146 -80.69 19.97 21.03
CA GLU A 146 -81.46 19.48 22.16
C GLU A 146 -82.02 20.71 22.87
N GLU A 147 -83.31 21.00 22.63
CA GLU A 147 -84.11 21.71 23.63
C GLU A 147 -83.93 20.93 24.93
N PHE A 148 -83.07 21.47 25.79
CA PHE A 148 -82.84 20.97 27.13
C PHE A 148 -84.13 21.22 27.93
N GLU A 149 -85.13 20.34 27.76
CA GLU A 149 -86.20 20.21 28.74
C GLU A 149 -85.56 19.63 30.00
N GLU A 150 -85.16 20.54 30.89
CA GLU A 150 -84.63 20.23 32.20
C GLU A 150 -85.73 19.56 33.05
N GLN A 151 -85.89 18.24 32.91
CA GLN A 151 -86.64 17.42 33.84
C GLN A 151 -85.75 16.32 34.40
N GLY A 152 -84.99 16.66 35.44
CA GLY A 152 -84.25 15.68 36.22
C GLY A 152 -83.44 16.35 37.31
N GLY A 153 -83.97 16.37 38.54
CA GLY A 153 -83.26 16.89 39.71
C GLY A 153 -81.96 16.13 39.96
N TYR A 154 -80.83 16.76 39.66
CA TYR A 154 -79.52 16.30 40.09
C TYR A 154 -79.09 17.10 41.33
N GLU A 155 -79.21 16.49 42.51
CA GLU A 155 -78.54 16.99 43.71
C GLU A 155 -77.03 16.77 43.59
N PHE A 156 -76.26 17.85 43.54
CA PHE A 156 -74.81 17.79 43.60
C PHE A 156 -74.37 17.51 45.04
N THR A 157 -74.38 16.26 45.49
CA THR A 157 -73.74 15.91 46.77
C THR A 157 -72.24 16.05 46.60
N LYS A 158 -71.67 17.09 47.20
CA LYS A 158 -70.23 17.35 47.29
C LYS A 158 -69.56 16.24 48.10
N LYS A 159 -69.27 15.09 47.48
CA LYS A 159 -68.38 14.10 48.08
C LYS A 159 -66.96 14.67 48.09
N SER A 160 -66.49 14.96 49.29
CA SER A 160 -65.12 15.37 49.62
C SER A 160 -64.10 14.51 48.86
N THR A 161 -63.26 15.15 48.06
CA THR A 161 -62.12 14.56 47.35
C THR A 161 -60.96 14.29 48.32
N ASN A 162 -61.20 13.48 49.36
CA ASN A 162 -60.16 13.15 50.34
C ASN A 162 -59.66 11.70 50.31
N ASP A 163 -60.06 10.87 49.35
CA ASP A 163 -59.54 9.50 49.24
C ASP A 163 -59.21 9.09 47.80
N ILE A 164 -58.34 9.83 47.12
CA ILE A 164 -57.54 9.28 46.03
C ILE A 164 -56.12 9.13 46.55
N LYS A 165 -55.80 7.96 47.12
CA LYS A 165 -54.41 7.58 47.36
C LYS A 165 -53.76 7.29 46.00
N ILE A 166 -52.91 8.22 45.55
CA ILE A 166 -52.03 7.99 44.42
C ILE A 166 -50.95 7.01 44.89
N ASP A 167 -50.94 5.82 44.32
CA ASP A 167 -49.95 4.78 44.61
C ASP A 167 -48.67 5.08 43.80
N GLU A 168 -47.76 5.87 44.40
CA GLU A 168 -46.54 6.40 43.76
C GLU A 168 -45.61 5.30 43.20
N ALA A 169 -45.76 4.05 43.65
CA ALA A 169 -44.95 2.91 43.22
C ALA A 169 -45.18 2.47 41.75
N LYS A 170 -46.27 2.88 41.09
CA LYS A 170 -46.53 2.54 39.67
C LYS A 170 -45.91 3.52 38.68
N VAL A 171 -45.51 4.72 39.11
CA VAL A 171 -44.99 5.75 38.19
C VAL A 171 -43.50 5.53 37.88
N GLU A 172 -42.69 5.10 38.86
CA GLU A 172 -41.25 4.89 38.65
C GLU A 172 -40.93 3.70 37.72
N LYS A 173 -41.81 2.69 37.63
CA LYS A 173 -41.56 1.50 36.81
C LYS A 173 -41.67 1.78 35.30
N ASN A 174 -42.40 2.81 34.90
CA ASN A 174 -42.57 3.19 33.50
C ASN A 174 -41.47 4.13 32.98
N LEU A 175 -40.68 4.76 33.86
CA LEU A 175 -39.57 5.64 33.47
C LEU A 175 -38.25 4.89 33.28
N LYS A 176 -38.02 3.79 34.01
CA LYS A 176 -36.79 2.98 33.88
C LYS A 176 -36.74 2.05 32.67
N GLY A 177 -37.84 1.88 31.92
CA GLY A 177 -37.89 1.04 30.72
C GLY A 177 -37.43 1.72 29.43
N LEU A 178 -37.07 3.01 29.47
CA LEU A 178 -36.69 3.79 28.27
C LEU A 178 -35.18 3.98 28.07
N ASP A 179 -34.35 3.62 29.06
CA ASP A 179 -32.90 3.89 29.02
C ASP A 179 -32.01 2.70 28.59
N GLU A 180 -32.57 1.50 28.34
CA GLU A 180 -31.76 0.30 28.00
C GLU A 180 -31.71 -0.11 26.52
N GLU A 181 -32.37 0.60 25.59
CA GLU A 181 -32.29 0.28 24.15
C GLU A 181 -31.47 1.30 23.33
N VAL A 182 -30.21 1.54 23.72
CA VAL A 182 -29.22 2.14 22.81
C VAL A 182 -28.13 1.12 22.50
N PRO A 183 -28.13 0.46 21.32
CA PRO A 183 -27.05 -0.42 20.93
C PRO A 183 -25.79 0.42 20.65
N LYS A 184 -24.75 0.23 21.46
CA LYS A 184 -23.39 0.69 21.15
C LYS A 184 -22.80 -0.21 20.07
N ASN A 185 -22.84 0.24 18.82
CA ASN A 185 -22.00 -0.33 17.77
C ASN A 185 -20.63 0.35 17.82
N GLY A 186 -19.61 -0.43 18.20
CA GLY A 186 -18.20 -0.18 17.88
C GLY A 186 -17.79 -0.97 16.64
#